data_AF-A0A2Z6N722-F1
#
_entry.id   AF-A0A2Z6N722-F1
#
_cell.length_a   1.000
_cell.length_b   1.000
_cell.length_c   1.000
_cell.angle_alpha   90.00
_cell.angle_beta   90.00
_cell.angle_gamma   90.00
#
_symmetry.space_group_name_H-M   'P 1'
#
loop_
_entity.id
_entity.type
_entity.pdbx_description
1 polymer ?
#
loop_
_entity_poly.entity_id
_entity_poly.type
_entity_poly.pdbx_seq_one_letter_code
_entity_poly.pdbx_strand_id
1 'polypeptide(L)'
;MKKRGVTEGLESYVGHGKSAIFFPCVGSRSVADEIVGAVATLQSGPWIQRPASNSVRLSSSVIKPCELSHEQLGEELFKLCLETRFQPSSTIGFADDSWMALIDRLLVLRNDVKHEKEVHQFKINILKLSDLYYEALDAPKKGGGKIQVPKDLTAELYPHYMNSYNSFTSTSILGSIFDEVCIWQITDMFGIEHFKHKWGELYHQYRHNMSNVLNGDRSNSNEEANEVIKMYKQKLDDAINIEDGSKGITDI
;
A
#
# COMPACT_ATOMS: atom_id res chain seq x y z
N MET A 1 21.80 -28.64 -8.81
CA MET A 1 21.72 -27.62 -9.89
C MET A 1 22.98 -26.75 -9.84
N LYS A 2 23.78 -26.76 -10.91
CA LYS A 2 25.05 -26.03 -11.02
C LYS A 2 24.74 -24.62 -11.52
N LYS A 3 24.91 -23.57 -10.69
CA LYS A 3 24.94 -22.17 -11.13
C LYS A 3 26.14 -22.01 -12.08
N ARG A 4 25.89 -22.09 -13.40
CA ARG A 4 26.87 -21.70 -14.40
C ARG A 4 26.89 -20.18 -14.45
N GLY A 5 28.01 -19.57 -14.08
CA GLY A 5 28.23 -18.14 -14.13
C GLY A 5 28.14 -17.63 -15.56
N VAL A 6 27.19 -16.73 -15.80
CA VAL A 6 27.05 -15.91 -17.01
C VAL A 6 27.58 -14.52 -16.64
N THR A 7 28.88 -14.40 -16.36
CA THR A 7 29.45 -13.17 -15.81
C THR A 7 30.40 -12.46 -16.76
N GLU A 8 31.25 -13.16 -17.53
CA GLU A 8 32.28 -12.48 -18.34
C GLU A 8 31.73 -11.78 -19.60
N GLY A 9 30.68 -12.31 -20.24
CA GLY A 9 30.10 -11.68 -21.44
C GLY A 9 29.12 -10.54 -21.16
N LEU A 10 28.73 -10.34 -19.91
CA LEU A 10 27.69 -9.39 -19.51
C LEU A 10 28.24 -8.07 -18.96
N GLU A 11 29.52 -8.04 -18.53
CA GLU A 11 30.17 -6.84 -18.00
C GLU A 11 30.21 -5.69 -19.01
N SER A 12 30.34 -5.99 -20.31
CA SER A 12 30.33 -4.97 -21.37
C SER A 12 28.95 -4.30 -21.57
N TYR A 13 27.87 -4.94 -21.15
CA TYR A 13 26.49 -4.44 -21.34
C TYR A 13 25.88 -3.86 -20.06
N VAL A 14 26.27 -4.39 -18.89
CA VAL A 14 25.65 -4.06 -17.59
C VAL A 14 26.56 -3.17 -16.74
N GLY A 15 27.84 -3.04 -17.10
CA GLY A 15 28.85 -2.35 -16.31
C GLY A 15 29.05 -3.02 -14.93
N HIS A 16 29.56 -2.27 -13.96
CA HIS A 16 29.74 -2.77 -12.58
C HIS A 16 28.43 -2.88 -11.76
N GLY A 17 27.27 -2.79 -12.40
CA GLY A 17 25.97 -2.98 -11.76
C GLY A 17 25.77 -4.43 -11.32
N LYS A 18 25.82 -4.70 -10.02
CA LYS A 18 25.83 -6.07 -9.46
C LYS A 18 24.48 -6.80 -9.49
N SER A 19 23.40 -6.17 -9.95
CA SER A 19 22.05 -6.75 -9.85
C SER A 19 21.18 -6.37 -11.06
N ALA A 20 20.99 -7.30 -11.99
CA ALA A 20 20.01 -7.21 -13.07
C ALA A 20 19.33 -8.56 -13.28
N ILE A 21 18.05 -8.52 -13.67
CA ILE A 21 17.28 -9.71 -14.06
C ILE A 21 17.16 -9.70 -15.58
N PHE A 22 17.57 -10.79 -16.23
CA PHE A 22 17.53 -10.94 -17.68
C PHE A 22 16.35 -11.82 -18.07
N PHE A 23 15.53 -11.30 -18.99
CA PHE A 23 14.41 -12.04 -19.56
C PHE A 23 14.79 -12.66 -20.90
N PRO A 24 14.29 -13.86 -21.24
CA PRO A 24 14.45 -14.45 -22.57
C PRO A 24 13.83 -13.56 -23.65
N CYS A 25 14.54 -13.37 -24.77
CA CYS A 25 14.02 -12.68 -25.97
C CYS A 25 13.38 -13.64 -26.98
N VAL A 26 13.15 -14.90 -26.59
CA VAL A 26 12.56 -15.95 -27.44
C VAL A 26 11.09 -16.16 -27.07
N GLY A 27 10.23 -16.25 -28.08
CA GLY A 27 8.79 -16.39 -27.90
C GLY A 27 8.00 -15.39 -28.75
N SER A 28 6.67 -15.50 -28.74
CA SER A 28 5.78 -14.60 -29.47
C SER A 28 5.53 -13.27 -28.74
N ARG A 29 5.90 -13.18 -27.45
CA ARG A 29 5.80 -11.98 -26.60
C ARG A 29 7.00 -11.93 -25.65
N SER A 30 7.40 -10.73 -25.21
CA SER A 30 8.47 -10.61 -24.22
C SER A 30 7.92 -10.91 -22.82
N VAL A 31 8.73 -11.53 -21.96
CA VAL A 31 8.35 -11.80 -20.57
C VAL A 31 8.05 -10.49 -19.81
N ALA A 32 8.69 -9.39 -20.20
CA ALA A 32 8.40 -8.07 -19.63
C ALA A 32 6.97 -7.59 -19.97
N ASP A 33 6.49 -7.89 -21.18
CA ASP A 33 5.12 -7.59 -21.59
C ASP A 33 4.09 -8.52 -20.92
N GLU A 34 4.48 -9.78 -20.66
CA GLU A 34 3.63 -10.79 -20.01
C GLU A 34 3.46 -10.59 -18.50
N ILE A 35 4.51 -10.13 -17.82
CA ILE A 35 4.48 -9.78 -16.40
C ILE A 35 3.65 -8.52 -16.13
N VAL A 36 3.05 -7.94 -17.18
CA VAL A 36 2.22 -6.76 -17.13
C VAL A 36 3.05 -5.56 -16.69
N GLY A 37 3.80 -4.97 -17.62
CA GLY A 37 4.20 -3.55 -17.57
C GLY A 37 4.89 -3.04 -16.28
N ALA A 38 5.49 -3.92 -15.48
CA ALA A 38 6.05 -3.73 -14.13
C ALA A 38 5.09 -3.96 -12.94
N VAL A 39 4.96 -5.21 -12.48
CA VAL A 39 5.37 -5.72 -11.14
C VAL A 39 4.94 -7.20 -11.04
N ALA A 40 5.88 -8.07 -10.69
CA ALA A 40 5.70 -9.51 -10.71
C ALA A 40 4.86 -10.04 -9.54
N THR A 41 3.73 -10.68 -9.86
CA THR A 41 3.14 -11.72 -9.01
C THR A 41 2.69 -12.89 -9.87
N LEU A 42 3.47 -13.98 -9.83
CA LEU A 42 3.21 -15.24 -10.54
C LEU A 42 2.02 -15.96 -9.90
N GLN A 43 0.88 -16.05 -10.59
CA GLN A 43 -0.07 -17.14 -10.38
C GLN A 43 -0.68 -17.61 -11.71
N SER A 44 -0.46 -18.89 -12.00
CA SER A 44 -0.92 -19.61 -13.18
C SER A 44 -2.41 -19.97 -13.05
N GLY A 45 -3.25 -19.39 -13.91
CA GLY A 45 -4.64 -19.80 -14.13
C GLY A 45 -4.96 -19.92 -15.63
N PRO A 46 -5.94 -20.74 -16.05
CA PRO A 46 -6.33 -20.86 -17.46
C PRO A 46 -6.96 -19.56 -17.97
N TRP A 47 -6.44 -19.03 -19.07
CA TRP A 47 -6.82 -17.75 -19.66
C TRP A 47 -8.27 -17.76 -20.19
N ILE A 48 -9.09 -16.83 -19.71
CA ILE A 48 -10.41 -16.52 -20.29
C ILE A 48 -10.19 -15.54 -21.46
N GLN A 49 -10.83 -15.81 -22.59
CA GLN A 49 -10.77 -14.99 -23.80
C GLN A 49 -11.28 -13.57 -23.47
N ARG A 50 -10.41 -12.56 -23.65
CA ARG A 50 -10.71 -11.16 -23.32
C ARG A 50 -11.78 -10.61 -24.27
N PRO A 51 -12.95 -10.15 -23.78
CA PRO A 51 -13.86 -9.37 -24.59
C PRO A 51 -13.25 -7.99 -24.89
N ALA A 52 -13.63 -7.39 -26.02
CA ALA A 52 -13.17 -6.04 -26.36
C ALA A 52 -13.67 -5.02 -25.31
N SER A 53 -12.74 -4.19 -24.81
CA SER A 53 -13.06 -3.05 -23.95
C SER A 53 -13.85 -2.01 -24.73
N ASN A 54 -15.08 -1.74 -24.30
CA ASN A 54 -15.92 -0.65 -24.82
C ASN A 54 -15.71 0.59 -23.93
N SER A 55 -14.50 1.13 -23.86
CA SER A 55 -14.29 2.37 -23.13
C SER A 55 -14.95 3.53 -23.86
N VAL A 56 -15.70 4.36 -23.13
CA VAL A 56 -16.27 5.58 -23.67
C VAL A 56 -15.17 6.63 -23.71
N ARG A 57 -14.46 6.68 -24.83
CA ARG A 57 -13.49 7.73 -25.09
C ARG A 57 -14.27 9.02 -25.35
N LEU A 58 -14.22 9.99 -24.43
CA LEU A 58 -14.69 11.33 -24.74
C LEU A 58 -13.83 11.85 -25.90
N SER A 59 -14.48 12.15 -27.02
CA SER A 59 -13.83 12.57 -28.25
C SER A 59 -13.06 13.87 -28.02
N SER A 60 -11.78 13.77 -27.71
CA SER A 60 -10.84 14.88 -27.89
C SER A 60 -10.23 14.72 -29.27
N SER A 61 -10.48 15.66 -30.17
CA SER A 61 -9.67 15.84 -31.37
C SER A 61 -8.24 16.13 -30.92
N VAL A 62 -7.39 15.10 -30.90
CA VAL A 62 -5.99 15.25 -30.50
C VAL A 62 -5.25 15.83 -31.71
N ILE A 63 -4.93 17.13 -31.65
CA ILE A 63 -4.02 17.79 -32.60
C ILE A 63 -2.64 17.19 -32.40
N LYS A 64 -1.96 16.77 -33.48
CA LYS A 64 -0.63 16.18 -33.35
C LYS A 64 0.39 17.27 -32.99
N PRO A 65 1.45 16.94 -32.23
CA PRO A 65 2.49 17.92 -31.90
C PRO A 65 3.11 18.60 -33.13
N CYS A 66 3.20 17.89 -34.26
CA CYS A 66 3.74 18.41 -35.52
C CYS A 66 2.79 19.35 -36.29
N GLU A 67 1.54 19.47 -35.85
CA GLU A 67 0.52 20.37 -36.43
C GLU A 67 0.46 21.71 -35.69
N LEU A 68 1.19 21.86 -34.56
CA LEU A 68 1.26 23.07 -33.75
C LEU A 68 2.46 23.94 -34.13
N SER A 69 2.31 25.26 -34.05
CA SER A 69 3.46 26.18 -34.09
C SER A 69 4.32 26.01 -32.83
N HIS A 70 5.56 26.52 -32.83
CA HIS A 70 6.45 26.43 -31.65
C HIS A 70 5.86 27.11 -30.41
N GLU A 71 5.18 28.25 -30.59
CA GLU A 71 4.56 29.00 -29.50
C GLU A 71 3.33 28.27 -28.96
N GLN A 72 2.47 27.78 -29.86
CA GLN A 72 1.29 26.97 -29.50
C GLN A 72 1.68 25.66 -28.81
N LEU A 73 2.76 25.01 -29.23
CA LEU A 73 3.28 23.81 -28.58
C LEU A 73 3.73 24.11 -27.14
N GLY A 74 4.40 25.25 -26.92
CA GLY A 74 4.79 25.69 -25.60
C GLY A 74 3.60 25.93 -24.68
N GLU A 75 2.57 26.63 -25.17
CA GLU A 75 1.33 26.87 -24.44
C GLU A 75 0.58 25.58 -24.11
N GLU A 76 0.43 24.66 -25.08
CA GLU A 76 -0.24 23.38 -24.89
C GLU A 76 0.53 22.47 -23.91
N LEU A 77 1.87 22.45 -23.95
CA LEU A 77 2.68 21.73 -22.97
C LEU A 77 2.52 22.30 -21.55
N PHE A 78 2.48 23.62 -21.42
CA PHE A 78 2.29 24.27 -20.13
C PHE A 78 0.91 23.99 -19.56
N LYS A 79 -0.13 24.08 -20.39
CA LYS A 79 -1.50 23.72 -20.04
C LYS A 79 -1.61 22.24 -19.65
N LEU A 80 -1.04 21.33 -20.43
CA LEU A 80 -1.00 19.90 -20.12
C LEU A 80 -0.32 19.62 -18.78
N CYS A 81 0.79 20.30 -18.48
CA CYS A 81 1.48 20.19 -17.20
C CYS A 81 0.60 20.63 -16.02
N LEU A 82 -0.08 21.77 -16.17
CA LEU A 82 -1.00 22.28 -15.14
C LEU A 82 -2.22 21.37 -14.96
N GLU A 83 -2.87 20.95 -16.05
CA GLU A 83 -4.02 20.04 -15.98
C GLU A 83 -3.65 18.71 -15.34
N THR A 84 -2.50 18.13 -15.71
CA THR A 84 -2.04 16.85 -15.13
C THR A 84 -1.74 16.97 -13.63
N ARG A 85 -1.15 18.10 -13.20
CA ARG A 85 -0.80 18.32 -11.78
C ARG A 85 -1.99 18.70 -10.91
N PHE A 86 -2.89 19.54 -11.42
CA PHE A 86 -3.94 20.18 -10.62
C PHE A 86 -5.34 19.63 -10.88
N GLN A 87 -5.53 18.89 -11.97
CA GLN A 87 -6.78 18.20 -12.30
C GLN A 87 -6.50 16.73 -12.66
N PRO A 88 -5.85 15.95 -11.76
CA PRO A 88 -5.56 14.56 -12.05
C PRO A 88 -6.86 13.81 -12.31
N SER A 89 -6.83 12.93 -13.32
CA SER A 89 -7.93 12.01 -13.57
C SER A 89 -8.01 11.03 -12.40
N SER A 90 -9.14 11.03 -11.70
CA SER A 90 -9.46 10.05 -10.66
C SER A 90 -9.86 8.68 -11.22
N THR A 91 -9.91 8.53 -12.55
CA THR A 91 -10.35 7.31 -13.25
C THR A 91 -9.50 6.10 -12.88
N ILE A 92 -8.19 6.27 -12.74
CA ILE A 92 -7.28 5.18 -12.32
C ILE A 92 -7.66 4.68 -10.93
N GLY A 93 -7.83 5.60 -9.97
CA GLY A 93 -8.24 5.26 -8.61
C GLY A 93 -9.63 4.64 -8.56
N PHE A 94 -10.61 5.21 -9.26
CA PHE A 94 -11.96 4.65 -9.31
C PHE A 94 -12.02 3.25 -9.92
N ALA A 95 -11.23 3.00 -10.97
CA ALA A 95 -11.15 1.68 -11.58
C ALA A 95 -10.52 0.67 -10.61
N ASP A 96 -9.43 1.07 -9.93
CA ASP A 96 -8.73 0.24 -8.95
C ASP A 96 -9.60 -0.08 -7.73
N ASP A 97 -10.23 0.94 -7.13
CA ASP A 97 -11.12 0.77 -5.98
C ASP A 97 -12.31 -0.14 -6.29
N SER A 98 -12.93 0.06 -7.47
CA SER A 98 -14.04 -0.78 -7.92
C SER A 98 -13.58 -2.20 -8.21
N TRP A 99 -12.38 -2.36 -8.78
CA TRP A 99 -11.79 -3.67 -9.05
C TRP A 99 -11.54 -4.43 -7.75
N MET A 100 -10.95 -3.78 -6.75
CA MET A 100 -10.72 -4.33 -5.42
C MET A 100 -12.02 -4.78 -4.76
N ALA A 101 -13.06 -3.95 -4.78
CA ALA A 101 -14.36 -4.28 -4.20
C ALA A 101 -15.03 -5.49 -4.89
N LEU A 102 -14.92 -5.60 -6.22
CA LEU A 102 -15.48 -6.73 -6.98
C LEU A 102 -14.68 -8.02 -6.79
N ILE A 103 -13.35 -7.94 -6.70
CA ILE A 103 -12.49 -9.10 -6.39
C ILE A 103 -12.81 -9.64 -5.01
N ASP A 104 -12.97 -8.77 -4.02
CA ASP A 104 -13.31 -9.16 -2.66
C ASP A 104 -14.64 -9.93 -2.63
N ARG A 105 -15.68 -9.39 -3.25
CA ARG A 105 -16.98 -10.06 -3.41
C ARG A 105 -16.88 -11.38 -4.16
N LEU A 106 -16.08 -11.42 -5.23
CA LEU A 106 -15.83 -12.63 -5.99
C LEU A 106 -15.21 -13.71 -5.09
N LEU A 107 -14.22 -13.36 -4.26
CA LEU A 107 -13.57 -14.30 -3.35
C LEU A 107 -14.52 -14.82 -2.27
N VAL A 108 -15.38 -13.96 -1.74
CA VAL A 108 -16.41 -14.33 -0.75
C VAL A 108 -17.45 -15.28 -1.37
N LEU A 109 -17.92 -15.00 -2.58
CA LEU A 109 -19.04 -15.70 -3.21
C LEU A 109 -18.62 -16.87 -4.12
N ARG A 110 -17.33 -17.06 -4.39
CA ARG A 110 -16.81 -18.03 -5.38
C ARG A 110 -17.34 -19.45 -5.20
N ASN A 111 -17.59 -19.86 -3.96
CA ASN A 111 -18.00 -21.21 -3.61
C ASN A 111 -19.51 -21.36 -3.40
N ASP A 112 -20.29 -20.28 -3.55
CA ASP A 112 -21.74 -20.32 -3.42
C ASP A 112 -22.42 -20.53 -4.77
N VAL A 113 -22.99 -21.73 -4.96
CA VAL A 113 -23.71 -22.13 -6.18
C VAL A 113 -24.90 -21.20 -6.47
N LYS A 114 -25.48 -20.55 -5.46
CA LYS A 114 -26.64 -19.65 -5.63
C LYS A 114 -26.29 -18.37 -6.38
N HIS A 115 -25.01 -17.98 -6.39
CA HIS A 115 -24.54 -16.71 -6.95
C HIS A 115 -23.76 -16.87 -8.27
N GLU A 116 -23.89 -18.00 -8.99
CA GLU A 116 -23.10 -18.29 -10.20
C GLU A 116 -23.18 -17.19 -11.27
N LYS A 117 -24.37 -16.64 -11.52
CA LYS A 117 -24.57 -15.54 -12.48
C LYS A 117 -23.88 -14.25 -12.06
N GLU A 118 -23.95 -13.91 -10.77
CA GLU A 118 -23.30 -12.72 -10.20
C GLU A 118 -21.78 -12.88 -10.24
N VAL A 119 -21.28 -14.06 -9.86
CA VAL A 119 -19.86 -14.44 -9.96
C VAL A 119 -19.36 -14.31 -11.40
N HIS A 120 -20.14 -14.73 -12.40
CA HIS A 120 -19.80 -14.57 -13.80
C HIS A 120 -19.74 -13.09 -14.20
N GLN A 121 -20.72 -12.29 -13.77
CA GLN A 121 -20.76 -10.85 -14.05
C GLN A 121 -19.59 -10.11 -13.41
N PHE A 122 -19.22 -10.45 -12.17
CA PHE A 122 -18.06 -9.87 -11.51
C PHE A 122 -16.78 -10.14 -12.29
N LYS A 123 -16.57 -11.38 -12.78
CA LYS A 123 -15.40 -11.70 -13.63
C LYS A 123 -15.32 -10.82 -14.87
N ILE A 124 -16.45 -10.60 -15.55
CA ILE A 124 -16.51 -9.72 -16.73
C ILE A 124 -16.16 -8.27 -16.34
N ASN A 125 -16.75 -7.76 -15.26
CA ASN A 125 -16.53 -6.38 -14.82
C ASN A 125 -15.09 -6.15 -14.35
N ILE A 126 -14.51 -7.10 -13.63
CA ILE A 126 -13.10 -7.11 -13.20
C ILE A 126 -12.16 -6.99 -14.40
N LEU A 127 -12.42 -7.73 -15.48
CA LEU A 127 -11.61 -7.63 -16.71
C LEU A 127 -11.75 -6.25 -17.37
N LYS A 128 -12.98 -5.73 -17.48
CA LYS A 128 -13.22 -4.39 -18.04
C LYS A 128 -12.56 -3.28 -17.22
N LEU A 129 -12.60 -3.38 -15.89
CA LEU A 129 -11.94 -2.44 -14.99
C LEU A 129 -10.42 -2.49 -15.13
N SER A 130 -9.85 -3.68 -15.33
CA SER A 130 -8.41 -3.83 -15.61
C SER A 130 -8.03 -3.17 -16.94
N ASP A 131 -8.81 -3.37 -17.99
CA ASP A 131 -8.57 -2.70 -19.28
C ASP A 131 -8.67 -1.17 -19.15
N LEU A 132 -9.71 -0.67 -18.46
CA LEU A 132 -9.90 0.76 -18.19
C LEU A 132 -8.75 1.36 -17.38
N TYR A 133 -8.22 0.62 -16.39
CA TYR A 133 -7.08 1.05 -15.60
C TYR A 133 -5.85 1.30 -16.48
N TYR A 134 -5.48 0.33 -17.32
CA TYR A 134 -4.31 0.48 -18.20
C TYR A 134 -4.53 1.50 -19.31
N GLU A 135 -5.75 1.58 -19.87
CA GLU A 135 -6.10 2.64 -20.81
C GLU A 135 -5.96 4.03 -20.17
N ALA A 136 -6.41 4.21 -18.92
CA ALA A 136 -6.30 5.48 -18.19
C ALA A 136 -4.85 5.80 -17.82
N LEU A 137 -4.05 4.80 -17.46
CA LEU A 137 -2.62 4.93 -17.19
C LEU A 137 -1.84 5.42 -18.42
N ASP A 138 -2.21 4.94 -19.61
CA ASP A 138 -1.59 5.31 -20.88
C ASP A 138 -2.22 6.53 -21.56
N ALA A 139 -3.40 6.97 -21.12
CA ALA A 139 -4.13 8.06 -21.75
C ALA A 139 -3.31 9.36 -21.88
N PRO A 140 -2.53 9.81 -20.86
CA PRO A 140 -1.66 10.97 -21.00
C PRO A 140 -0.63 10.82 -22.12
N LYS A 141 -0.14 9.59 -22.37
CA LYS A 141 0.88 9.29 -23.39
C LYS A 141 0.29 9.21 -24.81
N LYS A 142 -0.99 8.84 -24.92
CA LYS A 142 -1.70 8.61 -26.19
C LYS A 142 -2.58 9.79 -26.62
N GLY A 143 -2.24 11.01 -26.18
CA GLY A 143 -2.90 12.25 -26.60
C GLY A 143 -3.87 12.85 -25.58
N GLY A 144 -3.79 12.49 -24.29
CA GLY A 144 -4.49 13.20 -23.22
C GLY A 144 -6.00 12.98 -23.15
N GLY A 145 -6.53 11.95 -23.82
CA GLY A 145 -7.96 11.65 -23.81
C GLY A 145 -8.47 11.40 -22.40
N LYS A 146 -9.55 12.09 -21.98
CA LYS A 146 -10.19 11.85 -20.68
C LYS A 146 -11.01 10.56 -20.75
N ILE A 147 -10.56 9.55 -20.00
CA ILE A 147 -11.27 8.29 -19.82
C ILE A 147 -12.09 8.40 -18.54
N GLN A 148 -13.31 7.88 -18.53
CA GLN A 148 -14.14 7.78 -17.33
C GLN A 148 -14.55 6.32 -17.10
N VAL A 149 -14.69 5.93 -15.83
CA VAL A 149 -15.24 4.63 -15.48
C VAL A 149 -16.77 4.70 -15.64
N PRO A 150 -17.38 3.82 -16.45
CA PRO A 150 -18.83 3.70 -16.54
C PRO A 150 -19.48 3.42 -15.19
N LYS A 151 -20.64 4.04 -14.92
CA LYS A 151 -21.35 3.90 -13.63
C LYS A 151 -21.72 2.47 -13.28
N ASP A 152 -22.01 1.64 -14.29
CA ASP A 152 -22.32 0.22 -14.15
C ASP A 152 -21.11 -0.64 -13.74
N LEU A 153 -19.89 -0.09 -13.88
CA LEU A 153 -18.65 -0.72 -13.42
C LEU A 153 -18.18 -0.19 -12.07
N THR A 154 -18.76 0.91 -11.58
CA THR A 154 -18.44 1.48 -10.27
C THR A 154 -19.03 0.63 -9.15
N ALA A 155 -18.23 0.30 -8.14
CA ALA A 155 -18.71 -0.42 -6.98
C ALA A 155 -19.55 0.49 -6.07
N GLU A 156 -20.71 0.00 -5.61
CA GLU A 156 -21.61 0.73 -4.71
C GLU A 156 -21.25 0.56 -3.23
N LEU A 157 -20.76 -0.62 -2.84
CA LEU A 157 -20.27 -0.92 -1.50
C LEU A 157 -18.86 -1.47 -1.58
N TYR A 158 -18.05 -1.06 -0.62
CA TYR A 158 -16.63 -1.43 -0.53
C TYR A 158 -16.40 -2.31 0.70
N PRO A 159 -15.39 -3.19 0.69
CA PRO A 159 -15.06 -3.97 1.87
C PRO A 159 -14.57 -3.05 3.00
N HIS A 160 -14.88 -3.40 4.25
CA HIS A 160 -14.61 -2.57 5.42
C HIS A 160 -13.14 -2.18 5.59
N TYR A 161 -12.20 -3.03 5.17
CA TYR A 161 -10.77 -2.72 5.21
C TYR A 161 -10.32 -1.59 4.28
N MET A 162 -11.15 -1.20 3.30
CA MET A 162 -10.89 -0.02 2.45
C MET A 162 -11.33 1.30 3.10
N ASN A 163 -11.94 1.24 4.30
CA ASN A 163 -12.34 2.41 5.09
C ASN A 163 -13.22 3.41 4.32
N SER A 164 -14.11 2.88 3.46
CA SER A 164 -15.09 3.68 2.72
C SER A 164 -16.36 3.89 3.55
N TYR A 165 -17.04 5.02 3.32
CA TYR A 165 -18.29 5.37 4.01
C TYR A 165 -19.40 4.33 3.76
N ASN A 166 -19.50 3.81 2.54
CA ASN A 166 -20.45 2.76 2.17
C ASN A 166 -19.73 1.41 2.15
N SER A 167 -19.70 0.74 3.31
CA SER A 167 -18.94 -0.50 3.46
C SER A 167 -19.77 -1.73 3.85
N PHE A 168 -19.21 -2.91 3.56
CA PHE A 168 -19.70 -4.21 4.03
C PHE A 168 -18.58 -4.97 4.76
N THR A 169 -18.94 -5.81 5.73
CA THR A 169 -17.98 -6.68 6.42
C THR A 169 -17.57 -7.82 5.49
N SER A 170 -16.33 -7.78 5.01
CA SER A 170 -15.76 -8.81 4.16
C SER A 170 -15.32 -10.03 4.97
N THR A 171 -15.63 -11.22 4.47
CA THR A 171 -15.12 -12.50 4.99
C THR A 171 -13.96 -13.05 4.13
N SER A 172 -13.41 -12.23 3.23
CA SER A 172 -12.21 -12.59 2.46
C SER A 172 -10.98 -12.64 3.36
N ILE A 173 -9.90 -13.23 2.87
CA ILE A 173 -8.61 -13.28 3.58
C ILE A 173 -8.13 -11.88 3.96
N LEU A 174 -8.32 -10.89 3.08
CA LEU A 174 -7.93 -9.50 3.36
C LEU A 174 -8.78 -8.89 4.47
N GLY A 175 -10.09 -9.19 4.49
CA GLY A 175 -10.97 -8.81 5.60
C GLY A 175 -10.51 -9.41 6.93
N SER A 176 -10.22 -10.71 6.96
CA SER A 176 -9.75 -11.38 8.17
C SER A 176 -8.40 -10.86 8.67
N ILE A 177 -7.44 -10.57 7.77
CA ILE A 177 -6.16 -9.98 8.16
C ILE A 177 -6.37 -8.59 8.75
N PHE A 178 -7.23 -7.77 8.13
CA PHE A 178 -7.53 -6.43 8.63
C PHE A 178 -8.14 -6.48 10.04
N ASP A 179 -9.14 -7.33 10.25
CA ASP A 179 -9.80 -7.48 11.55
C ASP A 179 -8.83 -7.91 12.64
N GLU A 180 -7.96 -8.89 12.33
CA GLU A 180 -6.92 -9.35 13.24
C GLU A 180 -5.98 -8.20 13.62
N VAL A 181 -5.46 -7.47 12.63
CA VAL A 181 -4.58 -6.32 12.87
C VAL A 181 -5.26 -5.23 13.70
N CYS A 182 -6.54 -4.95 13.47
CA CYS A 182 -7.29 -4.00 14.26
C CYS A 182 -7.41 -4.42 15.73
N ILE A 183 -7.61 -5.71 16.02
CA ILE A 183 -7.63 -6.24 17.39
C ILE A 183 -6.27 -6.01 18.07
N TRP A 184 -5.17 -6.29 17.37
CA TRP A 184 -3.82 -6.07 17.90
C TRP A 184 -3.54 -4.59 18.17
N GLN A 185 -3.93 -3.69 17.27
CA GLN A 185 -3.75 -2.24 17.47
C GLN A 185 -4.51 -1.71 18.67
N ILE A 186 -5.76 -2.17 18.88
CA ILE A 186 -6.55 -1.81 20.05
C ILE A 186 -5.87 -2.31 21.34
N THR A 187 -5.41 -3.57 21.33
CA THR A 187 -4.74 -4.18 22.48
C THR A 187 -3.43 -3.47 22.83
N ASP A 188 -2.63 -3.10 21.82
CA ASP A 188 -1.39 -2.36 22.00
C ASP A 188 -1.64 -0.93 22.49
N MET A 189 -2.69 -0.25 22.02
CA MET A 189 -3.11 1.06 22.56
C MET A 189 -3.47 0.99 24.05
N PHE A 190 -4.21 -0.03 24.49
CA PHE A 190 -4.51 -0.22 25.92
C PHE A 190 -3.24 -0.48 26.75
N GLY A 191 -2.30 -1.25 26.19
CA GLY A 191 -0.96 -1.42 26.78
C GLY A 191 -0.25 -0.07 26.92
N ILE A 192 -0.14 0.69 25.84
CA ILE A 192 0.55 1.98 25.78
C ILE A 192 -0.07 3.00 26.74
N GLU A 193 -1.39 3.09 26.88
CA GLU A 193 -2.03 3.99 27.85
C GLU A 193 -1.73 3.61 29.30
N HIS A 194 -1.78 2.31 29.63
CA HIS A 194 -1.41 1.82 30.96
C HIS A 194 0.05 2.11 31.28
N PHE A 195 0.97 1.87 30.34
CA PHE A 195 2.38 2.22 30.49
C PHE A 195 2.58 3.72 30.64
N LYS A 196 1.89 4.54 29.85
CA LYS A 196 1.98 6.00 29.92
C LYS A 196 1.55 6.54 31.28
N HIS A 197 0.48 6.00 31.86
CA HIS A 197 0.03 6.38 33.20
C HIS A 197 1.06 5.98 34.27
N LYS A 198 1.50 4.72 34.26
CA LYS A 198 2.49 4.18 35.20
C LYS A 198 3.82 4.95 35.17
N TRP A 199 4.34 5.23 33.98
CA TRP A 199 5.56 6.01 33.81
C TRP A 199 5.36 7.50 34.16
N GLY A 200 4.18 8.04 33.92
CA GLY A 200 3.80 9.39 34.34
C GLY A 200 3.84 9.56 35.87
N GLU A 201 3.26 8.63 36.61
CA GLU A 201 3.30 8.64 38.08
C GLU A 201 4.73 8.54 38.62
N LEU A 202 5.54 7.61 38.07
CA LEU A 202 6.96 7.46 38.45
C LEU A 202 7.76 8.74 38.18
N TYR A 203 7.50 9.43 37.07
CA TYR A 203 8.14 10.70 36.74
C TYR A 203 7.75 11.81 37.74
N HIS A 204 6.47 11.88 38.14
CA HIS A 204 6.02 12.83 39.16
C HIS A 204 6.67 12.57 40.52
N GLN A 205 6.78 11.29 40.93
CA GLN A 205 7.47 10.91 42.16
C GLN A 205 8.96 11.26 42.11
N TYR A 206 9.64 11.01 40.98
CA TYR A 206 11.02 11.42 40.78
C TYR A 206 11.18 12.94 40.94
N ARG A 207 10.34 13.73 40.26
CA ARG A 207 10.37 15.19 40.33
C ARG A 207 10.14 15.70 41.75
N HIS A 208 9.22 15.09 42.49
CA HIS A 208 8.95 15.44 43.88
C HIS A 208 10.16 15.13 44.79
N ASN A 209 10.69 13.90 44.72
CA ASN A 209 11.83 13.48 45.53
C ASN A 209 13.09 14.31 45.22
N MET A 210 13.35 14.56 43.94
CA MET A 210 14.48 15.37 43.51
C MET A 210 14.33 16.82 43.96
N SER A 211 13.12 17.39 43.92
CA SER A 211 12.87 18.75 44.40
C SER A 211 13.05 18.86 45.92
N ASN A 212 12.66 17.83 46.70
CA ASN A 212 12.85 17.82 48.14
C ASN A 212 14.33 17.80 48.52
N VAL A 213 15.15 17.02 47.81
CA VAL A 213 16.61 16.95 48.02
C VAL A 213 17.30 18.26 47.62
N LEU A 214 16.90 18.87 46.51
CA LEU A 214 17.50 20.13 46.05
C LEU A 214 17.11 21.33 46.92
N ASN A 215 15.97 21.27 47.60
CA ASN A 215 15.51 22.31 48.54
C ASN A 215 15.95 22.06 50.00
N GLY A 216 16.66 20.95 50.27
CA GLY A 216 17.17 20.56 51.59
C GLY A 216 18.50 21.22 51.98
N ASP A 217 19.18 20.65 52.97
CA ASP A 217 20.43 21.18 53.49
C ASP A 217 21.57 21.07 52.44
N ARG A 218 22.28 22.18 52.18
CA ARG A 218 23.19 22.29 51.02
C ARG A 218 24.47 21.47 51.13
N SER A 219 24.79 20.96 52.32
CA SER A 219 26.07 20.27 52.56
C SER A 219 26.16 18.89 51.89
N ASN A 220 25.03 18.18 51.74
CA ASN A 220 24.96 16.81 51.18
C ASN A 220 24.03 16.67 49.96
N SER A 221 23.49 17.78 49.43
CA SER A 221 22.49 17.78 48.36
C SER A 221 22.93 17.03 47.09
N ASN A 222 24.23 17.00 46.79
CA ASN A 222 24.76 16.35 45.59
C ASN A 222 24.82 14.81 45.73
N GLU A 223 25.30 14.28 46.87
CA GLU A 223 25.23 12.84 47.16
C GLU A 223 23.79 12.33 47.19
N GLU A 224 22.88 13.07 47.85
CA GLU A 224 21.47 12.68 47.97
C GLU A 224 20.75 12.70 46.60
N ALA A 225 21.07 13.66 45.74
CA ALA A 225 20.52 13.72 44.38
C ALA A 225 20.99 12.55 43.52
N ASN A 226 22.23 12.11 43.70
CA ASN A 226 22.78 10.94 43.02
C ASN A 226 22.08 9.64 43.46
N GLU A 227 21.74 9.51 44.75
CA GLU A 227 20.96 8.36 45.24
C GLU A 227 19.54 8.34 44.67
N VAL A 228 18.89 9.50 44.54
CA VAL A 228 17.59 9.59 43.85
C VAL A 228 17.71 9.13 42.40
N ILE A 229 18.70 9.62 41.65
CA ILE A 229 18.93 9.20 40.26
C ILE A 229 19.17 7.68 40.17
N LYS A 230 20.02 7.13 41.05
CA LYS A 230 20.35 5.70 41.07
C LYS A 230 19.13 4.83 41.35
N MET A 231 18.29 5.22 42.32
CA MET A 231 17.06 4.50 42.65
C MET A 231 16.09 4.44 41.47
N TYR A 232 15.85 5.57 40.79
CA TYR A 232 14.91 5.60 39.66
C TYR A 232 15.47 4.95 38.39
N LYS A 233 16.80 4.97 38.19
CA LYS A 233 17.45 4.15 37.14
C LYS A 233 17.26 2.66 37.40
N GLN A 234 17.48 2.21 38.65
CA GLN A 234 17.27 0.81 38.99
C GLN A 234 15.81 0.36 38.78
N LYS A 235 14.83 1.20 39.15
CA LYS A 235 13.40 0.93 38.87
C LYS A 235 13.10 0.83 37.37
N LEU A 236 13.78 1.60 36.53
CA LEU A 236 13.65 1.54 35.07
C LEU A 236 14.26 0.24 34.53
N ASP A 237 15.48 -0.10 34.96
CA ASP A 237 16.20 -1.29 34.53
C ASP A 237 15.47 -2.57 34.97
N ASP A 238 14.96 -2.62 36.21
CA ASP A 238 14.16 -3.74 36.73
C ASP A 238 12.86 -3.93 35.93
N ALA A 239 12.21 -2.84 35.50
CA ALA A 239 11.01 -2.90 34.67
C ALA A 239 11.29 -3.43 33.26
N ILE A 240 12.41 -3.03 32.65
CA ILE A 240 12.85 -3.51 31.33
C ILE A 240 13.17 -5.01 31.39
N ASN A 241 13.86 -5.47 32.44
CA ASN A 241 14.21 -6.88 32.61
C ASN A 241 12.98 -7.79 32.82
N ILE A 242 11.90 -7.28 33.41
CA ILE A 242 10.63 -8.01 33.56
C ILE A 242 9.90 -8.14 32.20
N GLU A 243 9.95 -7.12 31.34
CA GLU A 243 9.35 -7.17 30.00
C GLU A 243 10.06 -8.17 29.07
N ASP A 244 11.39 -8.19 29.07
CA ASP A 244 12.17 -9.16 28.26
C ASP A 244 12.06 -10.60 28.80
N GLY A 245 11.87 -10.79 30.10
CA GLY A 245 11.63 -12.10 30.71
C GLY A 245 10.27 -12.73 30.36
N SER A 246 9.29 -11.92 29.96
CA SER A 246 7.94 -12.38 29.56
C SER A 246 7.83 -12.80 28.08
N LYS A 247 8.86 -12.55 27.27
CA LYS A 247 8.92 -13.00 25.85
C LYS A 247 9.45 -14.44 25.69
N GLY A 248 9.68 -15.15 26.78
CA GLY A 248 10.06 -16.55 26.78
C GLY A 248 8.94 -17.45 27.27
N ILE A 249 8.50 -18.36 26.39
CA ILE A 249 7.81 -19.63 26.72
C ILE A 249 6.28 -19.51 26.88
N THR A 250 5.58 -19.45 25.73
CA THR A 250 4.26 -20.06 25.37
C THR A 250 3.83 -19.32 24.08
N ASP A 251 3.75 -19.87 22.87
CA ASP A 251 3.41 -21.21 22.40
C ASP A 251 4.15 -21.52 21.08
N ILE A 252 4.62 -22.77 20.95
CA ILE A 252 4.89 -23.46 19.66
C ILE A 252 3.68 -24.35 19.39
#